data_AF-A0A7C5EK70-F1
#
_entry.id   AF-A0A7C5EK70-F1
#
_cell.length_a   1.000
_cell.length_b   1.000
_cell.length_c   1.000
_cell.angle_alpha   90.00
_cell.angle_beta   90.00
_cell.angle_gamma   90.00
#
_symmetry.space_group_name_H-M   'P 1'
#
loop_
_entity.id
_entity.type
_entity.pdbx_description
1 polymer ?
#
loop_
_entity_poly.entity_id
_entity_poly.type
_entity_poly.pdbx_seq_one_letter_code
_entity_poly.pdbx_strand_id
1 'polypeptide(L)' 'MPRTYENTSVRQEQDAPIAVYFVRHGHSAGPEISPALGPPLSKLGEYQAERIAARLAKETFDHIYTSDLTRAHETS' A
#
# COMPACT_ATOMS: atom_id res chain seq x y z
N MET A 1 36.90 -34.87 -4.00
CA MET A 1 36.15 -34.41 -2.81
C MET A 1 34.86 -33.73 -3.28
N PRO A 2 33.68 -34.36 -3.19
CA PRO A 2 32.43 -33.65 -3.47
C PRO A 2 31.98 -32.88 -2.21
N ARG A 3 31.61 -31.61 -2.38
CA ARG A 3 31.00 -30.77 -1.34
C ARG A 3 29.58 -31.28 -1.05
N THR A 4 29.29 -31.56 0.21
CA THR A 4 27.93 -31.78 0.71
C THR A 4 27.23 -30.43 0.84
N TYR A 5 26.13 -30.23 0.11
CA TYR A 5 25.26 -29.06 0.30
C TYR A 5 24.31 -29.37 1.46
N GLU A 6 24.37 -28.55 2.50
CA GLU A 6 23.45 -28.63 3.63
C GLU A 6 22.02 -28.35 3.17
N ASN A 7 21.14 -29.25 3.57
CA ASN A 7 19.71 -29.25 3.28
C ASN A 7 19.05 -28.10 4.04
N THR A 8 18.99 -26.92 3.44
CA THR A 8 18.17 -25.82 3.96
C THR A 8 16.72 -26.14 3.61
N SER A 9 15.97 -26.65 4.59
CA SER A 9 14.54 -26.91 4.45
C SER A 9 13.83 -25.59 4.17
N VAL A 10 13.58 -25.31 2.90
CA VAL A 10 12.69 -24.24 2.45
C VAL A 10 11.32 -24.56 3.03
N ARG A 11 10.81 -23.69 3.91
CA ARG A 11 9.43 -23.80 4.38
C ARG A 11 8.56 -23.76 3.14
N GLN A 12 7.72 -24.77 2.95
CA GLN A 12 6.71 -24.73 1.89
C GLN A 12 5.78 -23.55 2.19
N GLU A 13 6.01 -22.43 1.51
CA GLU A 13 5.07 -21.31 1.48
C GLU A 13 3.74 -21.88 0.99
N GLN A 14 2.72 -21.71 1.82
CA GLN A 14 1.39 -22.25 1.59
C GLN A 14 0.82 -21.63 0.30
N ASP A 15 0.27 -22.48 -0.58
CA ASP A 15 -0.38 -22.16 -1.87
C ASP A 15 -1.65 -21.27 -1.75
N ALA A 16 -1.80 -20.51 -0.66
CA ALA A 16 -2.92 -19.59 -0.51
C ALA A 16 -2.76 -18.43 -1.52
N PRO A 17 -3.80 -18.09 -2.31
CA PRO A 17 -3.70 -17.01 -3.27
C PRO A 17 -3.51 -15.67 -2.56
N ILE A 18 -2.56 -14.87 -3.05
CA ILE A 18 -2.35 -13.50 -2.58
C ILE A 18 -3.33 -12.58 -3.32
N ALA A 19 -4.18 -11.88 -2.58
CA ALA A 19 -5.02 -10.82 -3.11
C ALA A 19 -4.30 -9.47 -3.00
N VAL A 20 -4.22 -8.73 -4.11
CA VAL A 20 -3.59 -7.41 -4.17
C VAL A 20 -4.62 -6.37 -4.57
N TYR A 21 -4.77 -5.33 -3.74
CA TYR A 21 -5.72 -4.24 -3.95
C TYR A 21 -4.96 -2.98 -4.37
N PHE A 22 -5.18 -2.54 -5.61
CA PHE A 22 -4.63 -1.26 -6.08
C PHE A 22 -5.59 -0.12 -5.77
N VAL A 23 -5.17 0.77 -4.87
CA VAL A 23 -5.91 1.99 -4.53
C VAL A 23 -5.18 3.19 -5.10
N ARG A 24 -5.88 3.95 -5.95
CA ARG A 24 -5.37 5.25 -6.40
C ARG A 24 -5.60 6.27 -5.28
N HIS A 25 -4.61 7.13 -5.02
CA HIS A 25 -4.75 8.23 -4.06
C HIS A 25 -5.96 9.12 -4.38
N GLY A 26 -6.54 9.73 -3.34
CA GLY A 26 -7.60 10.72 -3.48
C GLY A 26 -7.17 11.94 -4.29
N HIS A 27 -8.13 12.76 -4.69
CA HIS A 27 -7.85 14.01 -5.40
C HIS A 27 -6.92 14.91 -4.57
N SER A 28 -5.80 15.31 -5.16
CA SER A 28 -4.84 16.22 -4.54
C SER A 28 -5.04 17.65 -5.00
N ALA A 29 -5.00 18.59 -4.07
CA ALA A 29 -4.98 20.02 -4.37
C ALA A 29 -4.24 20.79 -3.28
N GLY A 30 -3.85 22.03 -3.58
CA GLY A 30 -3.11 22.89 -2.65
C GLY A 30 -1.63 23.00 -3.02
N PRO A 31 -0.85 23.75 -2.21
CA PRO A 31 0.57 23.91 -2.45
C PRO A 31 1.30 22.59 -2.24
N GLU A 32 2.37 22.39 -3.01
CA GLU A 32 3.29 21.29 -2.78
C GLU A 32 3.95 21.44 -1.40
N ILE A 33 4.03 20.35 -0.63
CA ILE A 33 4.81 20.33 0.61
C ILE A 33 6.31 20.44 0.28
N SER A 34 6.73 19.70 -0.75
CA SER A 34 8.04 19.81 -1.40
C SER A 34 7.97 19.15 -2.78
N PRO A 35 8.95 19.38 -3.68
CA PRO A 35 8.99 18.71 -4.98
C PRO A 35 9.00 17.18 -4.89
N ALA A 36 9.58 16.62 -3.82
CA ALA A 36 9.67 15.18 -3.63
C ALA A 36 8.35 14.56 -3.11
N LEU A 37 7.60 15.30 -2.28
CA LEU A 37 6.38 14.80 -1.63
C LEU A 37 5.10 15.19 -2.39
N GLY A 38 5.14 16.31 -3.12
CA GLY A 38 4.01 16.86 -3.86
C GLY A 38 2.92 17.47 -2.96
N PRO A 39 1.75 17.78 -3.54
CA PRO A 39 0.63 18.38 -2.81
C PRO A 39 -0.13 17.34 -1.95
N PRO A 40 -0.82 17.79 -0.89
CA PRO A 40 -1.69 16.95 -0.08
C PRO A 40 -3.03 16.66 -0.79
N LEU A 41 -3.89 15.89 -0.14
CA LEU A 41 -5.29 15.73 -0.51
C LEU A 41 -6.05 17.06 -0.40
N SER A 42 -7.02 17.25 -1.29
CA SER A 42 -8.04 18.27 -1.11
C SER A 42 -9.15 17.76 -0.19
N LYS A 43 -10.11 18.61 0.18
CA LYS A 43 -11.34 18.16 0.86
C LYS A 43 -12.12 17.09 0.10
N LEU A 44 -12.11 17.14 -1.23
CA LEU A 44 -12.68 16.07 -2.05
C LEU A 44 -11.85 14.79 -1.94
N GLY A 45 -10.52 14.91 -1.90
CA GLY A 45 -9.60 13.79 -1.70
C GLY A 45 -9.77 13.11 -0.34
N GLU A 46 -9.88 13.89 0.73
CA GLU A 46 -10.17 13.40 2.09
C GLU A 46 -11.49 12.60 2.09
N TYR A 47 -12.56 13.16 1.52
CA TYR A 47 -13.84 12.46 1.41
C TYR A 47 -13.73 11.17 0.58
N GLN A 48 -12.96 11.17 -0.51
CA GLN A 48 -12.71 9.96 -1.31
C GLN A 48 -11.96 8.90 -0.50
N ALA A 49 -10.95 9.30 0.28
CA ALA A 49 -10.19 8.41 1.16
C ALA A 49 -11.10 7.75 2.21
N GLU A 50 -11.97 8.52 2.87
CA GLU A 50 -12.94 7.98 3.82
C GLU A 50 -13.89 6.95 3.17
N ARG A 51 -14.33 7.22 1.94
CA ARG A 51 -15.25 6.33 1.21
C ARG A 51 -14.60 5.01 0.81
N ILE A 52 -13.34 5.04 0.38
CA ILE A 52 -12.63 3.79 0.05
C ILE A 52 -12.29 3.01 1.32
N ALA A 53 -11.90 3.69 2.41
CA ALA A 53 -11.69 3.06 3.72
C ALA A 53 -12.97 2.34 4.20
N ALA A 54 -14.12 3.02 4.15
CA ALA A 54 -15.41 2.41 4.50
C ALA A 54 -15.77 1.19 3.62
N ARG A 55 -15.38 1.21 2.33
CA ARG A 55 -15.61 0.08 1.43
C ARG A 55 -14.69 -1.10 1.73
N LEU A 56 -13.44 -0.85 2.10
CA LEU A 56 -12.42 -1.86 2.39
C LEU A 56 -12.42 -2.31 3.86
N ALA A 57 -13.20 -1.69 4.74
CA ALA A 57 -13.26 -2.01 6.17
C ALA A 57 -13.67 -3.45 6.51
N LYS A 58 -14.17 -4.22 5.53
CA LYS A 58 -14.52 -5.65 5.69
C LYS A 58 -13.39 -6.59 5.26
N GLU A 59 -12.36 -6.07 4.61
CA GLU A 59 -11.19 -6.82 4.18
C GLU A 59 -10.13 -6.79 5.29
N THR A 60 -9.38 -7.88 5.41
CA THR A 60 -8.20 -7.93 6.28
C THR A 60 -6.96 -7.80 5.42
N PHE A 61 -6.07 -6.88 5.78
CA PHE A 61 -4.80 -6.68 5.09
C PHE A 61 -3.65 -7.08 6.00
N ASP A 62 -2.84 -8.05 5.55
CA ASP A 62 -1.59 -8.39 6.24
C ASP A 62 -0.52 -7.31 6.08
N HIS A 63 -0.56 -6.61 4.93
CA HIS A 63 0.41 -5.57 4.58
C HIS A 63 -0.27 -4.40 3.85
N ILE A 64 0.21 -3.18 4.15
CA ILE A 64 -0.15 -1.95 3.45
C ILE A 64 1.13 -1.34 2.91
N TYR A 65 1.13 -1.03 1.60
CA TYR A 65 2.25 -0.38 0.93
C TYR A 65 1.75 0.94 0.32
N THR A 66 2.54 2.00 0.49
CA THR A 66 2.23 3.31 -0.06
C THR A 66 3.49 3.98 -0.56
N SER A 67 3.36 4.90 -1.52
CA SER A 67 4.49 5.72 -1.97
C SER A 67 4.76 6.84 -0.97
N ASP A 68 5.99 7.38 -0.97
CA ASP A 68 6.35 8.52 -0.12
C ASP A 68 5.61 9.85 -0.44
N LEU A 69 4.80 9.88 -1.50
CA LEU A 69 4.01 11.06 -1.87
C LEU A 69 2.93 11.36 -0.82
N THR A 70 2.80 12.62 -0.41
CA THR A 70 1.88 13.05 0.66
C THR A 70 0.46 12.53 0.44
N ARG A 71 -0.11 12.76 -0.75
CA ARG A 71 -1.47 12.33 -1.10
C ARG A 71 -1.69 10.82 -1.03
N ALA A 72 -0.66 10.01 -1.26
CA ALA A 72 -0.77 8.55 -1.16
C ALA A 72 -0.77 8.13 0.31
N HIS A 73 0.12 8.71 1.12
CA HIS A 73 0.17 8.48 2.56
C HIS A 73 -1.14 8.92 3.25
N GLU A 74 -1.72 10.05 2.87
CA GLU A 74 -2.99 10.53 3.43
C GLU A 74 -4.21 9.69 3.02
N THR A 75 -4.12 8.90 1.94
CA THR A 75 -5.21 8.01 1.50
C THR A 75 -5.16 6.64 2.17
N SER A 76 -3.97 6.20 2.60
CA SER A 76 -3.70 4.83 3.06
C SER A 76 -3.94 4.69 4.55
#